data_AF-A0A1N6MYL3-F1
#
_entry.id   AF-A0A1N6MYL3-F1
#
_cell.length_a   1.000
_cell.length_b   1.000
_cell.length_c   1.000
_cell.angle_alpha   90.00
_cell.angle_beta   90.00
_cell.angle_gamma   90.00
#
_symmetry.space_group_name_H-M   'P 1'
#
loop_
_entity.id
_entity.type
_entity.pdbx_description
1 polymer ?
#
loop_
_entity_poly.entity_id
_entity_poly.type
_entity_poly.pdbx_seq_one_letter_code
_entity_poly.pdbx_strand_id
1 'polypeptide(L)'
;MIGNDEDDEMTFDELIDIFLSNKHSMASAENFISVRKNKDLQRAARPEALYSLEKTEKYFLRNYITKNLKLADGIYIFVISTDDPHTIRCAKSARDPNYHWYDSVDGHTSIGYRRPVRYAGTLTFRQGELLFWSNASGHYKPPEELRYLMTPYVRLLLPDYKFKRINFKK
;
A
#
# COMPACT_ATOMS: atom_id res chain seq x y z
N MET A 1 16.67 -26.33 19.93
CA MET A 1 17.07 -26.48 18.53
C MET A 1 16.41 -25.35 17.77
N ILE A 2 17.23 -24.42 17.27
CA ILE A 2 16.81 -23.20 16.58
C ILE A 2 16.56 -23.62 15.13
N GLY A 3 15.31 -23.54 14.67
CA GLY A 3 14.98 -23.74 13.27
C GLY A 3 15.34 -22.49 12.50
N ASN A 4 16.20 -22.64 11.49
CA ASN A 4 16.56 -21.60 10.55
C ASN A 4 15.32 -21.14 9.79
N ASP A 5 14.94 -19.88 9.97
CA ASP A 5 14.15 -19.15 8.97
C ASP A 5 15.11 -18.93 7.80
N GLU A 6 15.03 -19.78 6.77
CA GLU A 6 15.66 -19.53 5.49
C GLU A 6 14.98 -18.30 4.87
N ASP A 7 15.73 -17.21 4.80
CA ASP A 7 15.39 -16.02 4.03
C ASP A 7 15.09 -16.44 2.58
N ASP A 8 13.81 -16.37 2.19
CA ASP A 8 13.35 -16.37 0.80
C ASP A 8 13.83 -15.06 0.10
N GLU A 9 15.15 -14.87 0.01
CA GLU A 9 15.75 -13.80 -0.79
C GLU A 9 15.72 -14.21 -2.26
N MET A 10 14.75 -13.63 -2.97
CA MET A 10 14.60 -13.75 -4.42
C MET A 10 15.90 -13.36 -5.12
N THR A 11 16.37 -14.21 -6.03
CA THR A 11 17.66 -14.04 -6.70
C THR A 11 17.64 -12.84 -7.65
N PHE A 12 18.82 -12.29 -7.96
CA PHE A 12 18.94 -11.18 -8.90
C PHE A 12 18.42 -11.54 -10.30
N ASP A 13 18.61 -12.79 -10.72
CA ASP A 13 18.13 -13.29 -12.02
C ASP A 13 16.60 -13.43 -12.04
N GLU A 14 15.98 -13.90 -10.95
CA GLU A 14 14.52 -13.91 -10.80
C GLU A 14 13.94 -12.50 -10.79
N LEU A 15 14.61 -11.54 -10.13
CA LEU A 15 14.23 -10.13 -10.17
C LEU A 15 14.34 -9.54 -11.58
N ILE A 16 15.37 -9.92 -12.34
CA ILE A 16 15.53 -9.51 -13.73
C ILE A 16 14.47 -10.14 -14.61
N ASP A 17 14.15 -11.42 -14.45
CA ASP A 17 13.13 -12.10 -15.24
C ASP A 17 11.73 -11.55 -14.94
N ILE A 18 11.43 -11.27 -13.67
CA ILE A 18 10.23 -10.53 -13.26
C ILE A 18 10.25 -9.13 -13.88
N PHE A 19 11.37 -8.43 -13.85
CA PHE A 19 11.46 -7.09 -14.41
C PHE A 19 11.32 -7.06 -15.94
N LEU A 20 11.94 -8.00 -16.65
CA LEU A 20 11.96 -8.10 -18.11
C LEU A 20 10.64 -8.62 -18.66
N SER A 21 10.03 -9.62 -18.02
CA SER A 21 8.67 -10.07 -18.34
C SER A 21 7.65 -8.93 -18.12
N ASN A 22 7.88 -8.05 -17.15
CA ASN A 22 6.99 -6.94 -16.83
C ASN A 22 7.34 -5.60 -17.51
N LYS A 23 8.50 -5.45 -18.15
CA LYS A 23 8.86 -4.25 -18.92
C LYS A 23 7.97 -4.08 -20.15
N HIS A 24 7.42 -5.18 -20.67
CA HIS A 24 6.35 -5.18 -21.66
C HIS A 24 4.92 -5.06 -21.05
N SER A 25 4.77 -5.21 -19.73
CA SER A 25 3.47 -5.35 -19.03
C SER A 25 3.05 -4.15 -18.16
N MET A 26 3.88 -3.10 -18.03
CA MET A 26 3.50 -1.92 -17.23
C MET A 26 2.19 -1.23 -17.70
N ALA A 27 1.77 -1.50 -18.95
CA ALA A 27 0.53 -1.05 -19.56
C ALA A 27 -0.55 -2.15 -19.74
N SER A 28 -0.29 -3.41 -19.41
CA SER A 28 -1.27 -4.49 -19.64
C SER A 28 -2.27 -4.59 -18.48
N ALA A 29 -3.55 -4.74 -18.82
CA ALA A 29 -4.66 -4.81 -17.86
C ALA A 29 -4.64 -6.08 -16.98
N GLU A 30 -3.76 -7.04 -17.28
CA GLU A 30 -3.69 -8.36 -16.63
C GLU A 30 -3.07 -8.30 -15.22
N ASN A 31 -2.30 -7.26 -14.91
CA ASN A 31 -1.67 -7.07 -13.60
C ASN A 31 -2.49 -6.19 -12.62
N PHE A 32 -3.73 -5.86 -12.98
CA PHE A 32 -4.60 -5.04 -12.13
C PHE A 32 -5.36 -5.88 -11.13
N ILE A 33 -5.34 -5.45 -9.87
CA ILE A 33 -6.05 -6.14 -8.80
C ILE A 33 -7.46 -5.58 -8.73
N SER A 34 -8.42 -6.40 -9.13
CA SER A 34 -9.86 -6.10 -8.99
C SER A 34 -10.38 -6.38 -7.59
N VAL A 35 -11.42 -5.66 -7.18
CA VAL A 35 -12.09 -5.87 -5.88
C VAL A 35 -12.77 -7.25 -5.84
N ARG A 36 -12.45 -8.07 -4.84
CA ARG A 36 -13.20 -9.31 -4.57
C ARG A 36 -14.57 -8.98 -3.95
N LYS A 37 -15.66 -9.49 -4.55
CA LYS A 37 -17.08 -9.18 -4.21
C LYS A 37 -17.64 -9.82 -2.93
N ASN A 38 -16.88 -10.68 -2.23
CA ASN A 38 -17.42 -11.56 -1.18
C ASN A 38 -17.49 -10.97 0.25
N LYS A 39 -17.46 -9.64 0.40
CA LYS A 39 -17.62 -8.95 1.69
C LYS A 39 -18.41 -7.67 1.48
N ASP A 40 -19.23 -7.28 2.45
CA ASP A 40 -20.05 -6.06 2.40
C ASP A 40 -19.24 -4.88 1.91
N LEU A 41 -19.74 -4.21 0.87
CA LEU A 41 -19.01 -3.15 0.21
C LEU A 41 -18.88 -1.94 1.14
N GLN A 42 -17.65 -1.57 1.46
CA GLN A 42 -17.36 -0.45 2.36
C GLN A 42 -17.81 0.89 1.73
N ARG A 43 -18.20 1.84 2.56
CA ARG A 43 -18.62 3.18 2.13
C ARG A 43 -17.40 3.95 1.62
N ALA A 44 -17.55 4.64 0.49
CA ALA A 44 -16.51 5.50 -0.04
C ALA A 44 -15.98 6.48 1.02
N ALA A 45 -14.66 6.62 1.07
CA ALA A 45 -14.01 7.58 1.95
C ALA A 45 -14.34 9.01 1.52
N ARG A 46 -14.55 9.88 2.51
CA ARG A 46 -14.67 11.32 2.26
C ARG A 46 -13.32 11.86 1.77
N PRO A 47 -13.29 12.76 0.77
CA PRO A 47 -12.03 13.29 0.24
C PRO A 47 -11.12 13.93 1.30
N GLU A 48 -11.70 14.53 2.35
CA GLU A 48 -10.99 15.16 3.45
C GLU A 48 -10.23 14.15 4.33
N ALA A 49 -10.60 12.86 4.28
CA ALA A 49 -9.89 11.79 4.98
C ALA A 49 -8.73 11.19 4.15
N LEU A 50 -8.53 11.67 2.92
CA LEU A 50 -7.52 11.16 2.00
C LEU A 50 -6.24 11.99 2.02
N TYR A 51 -5.12 11.28 2.01
CA TYR A 51 -3.78 11.85 1.99
C TYR A 51 -2.92 11.23 0.89
N SER A 52 -1.96 12.00 0.36
CA SER A 52 -0.83 11.47 -0.39
C SER A 52 0.37 11.34 0.54
N LEU A 53 1.10 10.24 0.42
CA LEU A 53 2.35 10.06 1.16
C LEU A 53 3.48 10.79 0.45
N GLU A 54 4.22 11.60 1.21
CA GLU A 54 5.41 12.31 0.76
C GLU A 54 6.57 12.03 1.70
N LYS A 55 7.80 12.12 1.20
CA LYS A 55 9.01 11.91 1.98
C LYS A 55 10.07 12.94 1.61
N THR A 56 10.62 13.59 2.63
CA THR A 56 11.86 14.35 2.54
C THR A 56 12.90 13.64 3.41
N GLU A 57 13.20 14.17 4.59
CA GLU A 57 13.90 13.45 5.66
C GLU A 57 12.94 12.53 6.44
N LYS A 58 11.72 13.03 6.65
CA LYS A 58 10.62 12.32 7.31
C LYS A 58 9.46 12.12 6.35
N TYR A 59 8.56 11.20 6.71
CA TYR A 59 7.31 10.97 6.03
C TYR A 59 6.24 11.96 6.48
N PHE A 60 5.55 12.52 5.50
CA PHE A 60 4.43 13.43 5.68
C PHE A 60 3.22 12.96 4.89
N LEU A 61 2.06 13.38 5.35
CA LEU A 61 0.77 13.14 4.74
C LEU A 61 0.21 14.47 4.26
N ARG A 62 0.06 14.63 2.95
CA ARG A 62 -0.58 15.81 2.37
C ARG A 62 -2.05 15.54 2.12
N ASN A 63 -2.92 16.33 2.74
CA ASN A 63 -4.36 16.20 2.53
C ASN A 63 -4.74 16.56 1.08
N TYR A 64 -5.63 15.80 0.46
CA TYR A 64 -6.02 16.03 -0.93
C TYR A 64 -6.80 17.34 -1.14
N ILE A 65 -7.60 17.74 -0.16
CA ILE A 65 -8.47 18.92 -0.24
C ILE A 65 -7.75 20.15 0.30
N THR A 66 -7.30 20.09 1.55
CA THR A 66 -6.72 21.27 2.22
C THR A 66 -5.27 21.53 1.83
N LYS A 67 -4.60 20.54 1.22
CA LYS A 67 -3.15 20.57 0.88
C LYS A 67 -2.22 20.70 2.09
N ASN A 68 -2.76 20.69 3.31
CA ASN A 68 -2.00 20.74 4.54
C ASN A 68 -1.14 19.49 4.68
N LEU A 69 0.10 19.70 5.14
CA LEU A 69 1.03 18.64 5.49
C LEU A 69 0.90 18.31 6.97
N LYS A 70 0.89 17.02 7.26
CA LYS A 70 0.95 16.49 8.63
C LYS A 70 2.08 15.47 8.72
N LEU A 71 2.80 15.45 9.82
CA LEU A 71 3.79 14.41 10.09
C LEU A 71 3.10 13.03 10.15
N ALA A 72 3.64 12.04 9.43
CA ALA A 72 3.04 10.71 9.39
C ALA A 72 3.24 10.00 10.74
N ASP A 73 2.14 9.61 11.39
CA ASP A 73 2.17 8.92 12.68
C ASP A 73 0.94 8.02 12.85
N GLY A 74 1.14 6.78 13.28
CA GLY A 74 0.09 5.76 13.41
C GLY A 74 -0.04 4.82 12.21
N ILE A 75 -1.18 4.15 12.12
CA ILE A 75 -1.49 3.09 11.16
C ILE A 75 -2.40 3.62 10.06
N TYR A 76 -2.03 3.37 8.81
CA TYR A 76 -2.75 3.81 7.62
C TYR A 76 -3.02 2.64 6.69
N ILE A 77 -4.14 2.71 5.99
CA ILE A 77 -4.36 1.88 4.80
C ILE A 77 -3.95 2.68 3.56
N PHE A 78 -3.40 2.01 2.55
CA PHE A 78 -3.00 2.66 1.31
C PHE A 78 -3.41 1.89 0.06
N VAL A 79 -3.56 2.63 -1.04
CA VAL A 79 -3.76 2.11 -2.39
C VAL A 79 -2.87 2.87 -3.38
N ILE A 80 -2.41 2.16 -4.40
CA ILE A 80 -1.77 2.73 -5.58
C ILE A 80 -2.70 2.44 -6.76
N SER A 81 -3.27 3.49 -7.33
CA SER A 81 -4.26 3.33 -8.41
C SER A 81 -3.58 2.91 -9.71
N THR A 82 -4.36 2.27 -10.59
CA THR A 82 -3.96 2.03 -11.98
C THR A 82 -3.80 3.33 -12.76
N ASP A 83 -4.68 4.31 -12.49
CA ASP A 83 -4.77 5.59 -13.19
C ASP A 83 -3.71 6.59 -12.71
N ASP A 84 -3.18 6.38 -11.50
CA ASP A 84 -2.18 7.21 -10.86
C ASP A 84 -1.15 6.32 -10.13
N PRO A 85 -0.17 5.76 -10.87
CA PRO A 85 0.78 4.78 -10.35
C PRO A 85 1.93 5.39 -9.53
N HIS A 86 2.00 6.72 -9.46
CA HIS A 86 3.06 7.44 -8.76
C HIS A 86 2.63 7.91 -7.37
N THR A 87 1.32 7.96 -7.11
CA THR A 87 0.79 8.44 -5.84
C THR A 87 0.37 7.29 -4.94
N ILE A 88 0.92 7.28 -3.72
CA ILE A 88 0.42 6.44 -2.63
C ILE A 88 -0.70 7.21 -1.94
N ARG A 89 -1.94 6.83 -2.24
CA ARG A 89 -3.12 7.37 -1.57
C ARG A 89 -3.36 6.59 -0.29
N CYS A 90 -3.54 7.28 0.83
CA CYS A 90 -3.74 6.66 2.13
C CYS A 90 -4.78 7.37 2.97
N ALA A 91 -5.28 6.67 3.98
CA ALA A 91 -6.17 7.19 5.00
C ALA A 91 -5.87 6.52 6.34
N LYS A 92 -6.16 7.22 7.43
CA LYS A 92 -5.97 6.69 8.78
C LYS A 92 -6.83 5.44 8.96
N SER A 93 -6.22 4.36 9.44
CA SER A 93 -6.89 3.07 9.55
C SER A 93 -7.85 3.06 10.72
N ALA A 94 -9.04 2.48 10.53
CA ALA A 94 -9.95 2.17 11.64
C ALA A 94 -9.34 1.18 12.67
N ARG A 95 -8.22 0.54 12.34
CA ARG A 95 -7.48 -0.38 13.22
C ARG A 95 -6.39 0.30 14.05
N ASP A 96 -6.19 1.60 13.89
CA ASP A 96 -5.26 2.35 14.73
C ASP A 96 -5.81 2.41 16.18
N PRO A 97 -5.01 2.14 17.22
CA PRO A 97 -5.48 2.20 18.60
C PRO A 97 -5.85 3.62 19.07
N ASN A 98 -5.28 4.65 18.45
CA ASN A 98 -5.61 6.07 18.67
C ASN A 98 -6.66 6.56 17.64
N TYR A 99 -7.63 5.69 17.38
CA TYR A 99 -8.74 5.90 16.46
C TYR A 99 -9.70 7.00 16.92
N HIS A 100 -10.10 7.85 15.98
CA HIS A 100 -11.29 8.66 16.13
C HIS A 100 -12.24 8.36 14.97
N TRP A 101 -13.51 8.05 15.30
CA TRP A 101 -14.47 7.56 14.31
C TRP A 101 -14.75 8.53 13.14
N TYR A 102 -14.42 9.82 13.31
CA TYR A 102 -14.63 10.85 12.30
C TYR A 102 -13.44 11.04 11.33
N ASP A 103 -12.23 10.57 11.67
CA ASP A 103 -11.01 10.76 10.87
C ASP A 103 -10.47 9.48 10.22
N SER A 104 -11.03 8.34 10.61
CA SER A 104 -10.63 7.01 10.16
C SER A 104 -11.44 6.51 8.97
N VAL A 105 -10.81 5.67 8.14
CA VAL A 105 -11.47 4.95 7.05
C VAL A 105 -11.39 3.46 7.29
N ASP A 106 -12.53 2.78 7.17
CA ASP A 106 -12.55 1.32 7.13
C ASP A 106 -12.32 0.82 5.70
N GLY A 107 -11.14 0.23 5.53
CA GLY A 107 -10.66 -0.60 4.42
C GLY A 107 -10.41 0.04 3.05
N HIS A 108 -9.65 -0.73 2.26
CA HIS A 108 -8.99 -0.25 1.04
C HIS A 108 -9.94 0.07 -0.11
N THR A 109 -11.10 -0.59 -0.15
CA THR A 109 -12.09 -0.34 -1.21
C THR A 109 -12.72 1.05 -1.08
N SER A 110 -12.77 1.59 0.15
CA SER A 110 -13.25 2.94 0.46
C SER A 110 -12.36 4.02 -0.12
N ILE A 111 -11.03 3.86 -0.03
CA ILE A 111 -10.05 4.83 -0.55
C ILE A 111 -9.70 4.62 -2.04
N GLY A 112 -9.84 3.38 -2.53
CA GLY A 112 -9.71 3.04 -3.94
C GLY A 112 -10.98 3.30 -4.75
N TYR A 113 -12.07 3.75 -4.13
CA TYR A 113 -13.38 3.93 -4.77
C TYR A 113 -13.83 2.72 -5.59
N ARG A 114 -13.52 1.52 -5.08
CA ARG A 114 -13.78 0.22 -5.72
C ARG A 114 -13.19 0.05 -7.12
N ARG A 115 -12.24 0.91 -7.52
CA ARG A 115 -11.51 0.79 -8.79
C ARG A 115 -10.38 -0.24 -8.66
N PRO A 116 -9.93 -0.81 -9.79
CA PRO A 116 -8.71 -1.60 -9.79
C PRO A 116 -7.51 -0.82 -9.23
N VAL A 117 -6.61 -1.53 -8.57
CA VAL A 117 -5.38 -0.97 -8.01
C VAL A 117 -4.18 -1.76 -8.51
N ARG A 118 -3.02 -1.10 -8.58
CA ARG A 118 -1.73 -1.78 -8.76
C ARG A 118 -1.30 -2.47 -7.49
N TYR A 119 -1.56 -1.84 -6.34
CA TYR A 119 -1.23 -2.40 -5.04
C TYR A 119 -2.07 -1.79 -3.93
N ALA A 120 -2.21 -2.50 -2.82
CA ALA A 120 -2.91 -2.03 -1.63
C ALA A 120 -2.37 -2.70 -0.37
N GLY A 121 -2.38 -1.99 0.75
CA GLY A 121 -1.74 -2.51 1.94
C GLY A 121 -1.87 -1.63 3.17
N THR A 122 -1.05 -1.91 4.18
CA THR A 122 -1.01 -1.14 5.43
C THR A 122 0.36 -0.48 5.60
N LEU A 123 0.38 0.73 6.14
CA LEU A 123 1.56 1.48 6.53
C LEU A 123 1.54 1.69 8.05
N THR A 124 2.68 1.58 8.69
CA THR A 124 2.85 1.90 10.11
C THR A 124 3.95 2.92 10.27
N PHE A 125 3.62 4.08 10.85
CA PHE A 125 4.56 5.16 11.11
C PHE A 125 4.72 5.41 12.60
N ARG A 126 5.88 5.97 12.97
CA ARG A 126 6.13 6.58 14.27
C ARG A 126 6.91 7.87 14.08
N GLN A 127 6.34 9.00 14.49
CA GLN A 127 7.00 10.32 14.46
C GLN A 127 7.65 10.69 13.10
N GLY A 128 6.98 10.35 12.00
CA GLY A 128 7.45 10.60 10.64
C GLY A 128 8.40 9.54 10.10
N GLU A 129 8.64 8.44 10.80
CA GLU A 129 9.42 7.32 10.30
C GLU A 129 8.51 6.15 9.92
N LEU A 130 8.68 5.62 8.71
CA LEU A 130 8.05 4.37 8.31
C LEU A 130 8.68 3.22 9.10
N LEU A 131 7.91 2.54 9.94
CA LEU A 131 8.39 1.35 10.66
C LEU A 131 8.35 0.12 9.76
N PHE A 132 7.19 -0.12 9.14
CA PHE A 132 7.01 -1.18 8.17
C PHE A 132 5.77 -0.91 7.30
N TRP A 133 5.69 -1.63 6.19
CA TRP A 133 4.54 -1.66 5.29
C TRP A 133 4.26 -3.09 4.84
N SER A 134 3.05 -3.39 4.37
CA SER A 134 2.65 -4.75 4.02
C SER A 134 1.68 -4.79 2.84
N ASN A 135 1.45 -5.98 2.30
CA ASN A 135 0.37 -6.27 1.34
C ASN A 135 -0.99 -6.52 2.03
N ALA A 136 -1.16 -6.10 3.29
CA ALA A 136 -2.36 -6.35 4.09
C ALA A 136 -3.59 -5.60 3.55
N SER A 137 -4.27 -6.17 2.55
CA SER A 137 -5.55 -5.70 2.04
C SER A 137 -6.54 -6.86 1.89
N GLY A 138 -7.68 -6.77 2.57
CA GLY A 138 -8.65 -7.86 2.59
C GLY A 138 -9.37 -8.12 1.26
N HIS A 139 -9.69 -7.06 0.51
CA HIS A 139 -10.44 -7.16 -0.75
C HIS A 139 -9.53 -7.28 -1.98
N TYR A 140 -8.38 -6.60 -1.96
CA TYR A 140 -7.43 -6.67 -3.08
C TYR A 140 -6.49 -7.87 -2.92
N LYS A 141 -6.02 -8.16 -1.70
CA LYS A 141 -5.07 -9.25 -1.42
C LYS A 141 -3.91 -9.32 -2.43
N PRO A 142 -3.11 -8.25 -2.57
CA PRO A 142 -2.00 -8.24 -3.52
C PRO A 142 -1.04 -9.40 -3.24
N PRO A 143 -0.67 -10.17 -4.27
CA PRO A 143 0.58 -10.94 -4.24
C PRO A 143 1.75 -10.02 -3.90
N GLU A 144 2.71 -10.54 -3.15
CA GLU A 144 3.81 -9.72 -2.63
C GLU A 144 4.80 -9.32 -3.73
N GLU A 145 4.90 -10.13 -4.78
CA GLU A 145 5.80 -9.98 -5.91
C GLU A 145 5.48 -8.73 -6.73
N LEU A 146 4.20 -8.29 -6.71
CA LEU A 146 3.78 -7.05 -7.38
C LEU A 146 4.46 -5.80 -6.81
N ARG A 147 5.09 -5.87 -5.62
CA ARG A 147 5.89 -4.75 -5.09
C ARG A 147 7.05 -4.38 -6.00
N TYR A 148 7.65 -5.37 -6.65
CA TYR A 148 8.80 -5.15 -7.53
C TYR A 148 8.42 -4.42 -8.82
N LEU A 149 7.12 -4.41 -9.16
CA LEU A 149 6.55 -3.74 -10.33
C LEU A 149 6.12 -2.29 -10.05
N MET A 150 6.29 -1.82 -8.81
CA MET A 150 6.04 -0.44 -8.47
C MET A 150 7.06 0.48 -9.15
N THR A 151 6.64 1.71 -9.42
CA THR A 151 7.53 2.72 -10.01
C THR A 151 8.73 2.98 -9.10
N PRO A 152 9.90 3.36 -9.64
CA PRO A 152 11.09 3.61 -8.83
C PRO A 152 10.84 4.61 -7.70
N TYR A 153 10.06 5.66 -7.97
CA TYR A 153 9.68 6.66 -6.98
C TYR A 153 8.88 6.04 -5.81
N VAL A 154 7.89 5.21 -6.10
CA VAL A 154 7.10 4.52 -5.06
C VAL A 154 7.99 3.60 -4.22
N ARG A 155 8.95 2.89 -4.83
CA ARG A 155 9.88 2.01 -4.10
C ARG A 155 10.84 2.78 -3.19
N LEU A 156 11.15 4.05 -3.49
CA LEU A 156 11.87 4.93 -2.58
C LEU A 156 11.03 5.34 -1.36
N LEU A 157 9.72 5.46 -1.53
CA LEU A 157 8.77 5.73 -0.44
C LEU A 157 8.45 4.47 0.36
N LEU A 158 8.44 3.30 -0.27
CA LEU A 158 8.11 2.00 0.33
C LEU A 158 9.27 1.02 0.10
N PRO A 159 10.37 1.15 0.86
CA PRO A 159 11.55 0.34 0.61
C PRO A 159 11.34 -1.12 1.03
N ASP A 160 11.89 -2.05 0.25
CA ASP A 160 11.66 -3.49 0.39
C ASP A 160 12.12 -4.05 1.76
N TYR A 161 13.21 -3.53 2.34
CA TYR A 161 13.69 -3.94 3.67
C TYR A 161 12.73 -3.59 4.82
N LYS A 162 11.67 -2.80 4.56
CA LYS A 162 10.59 -2.50 5.52
C LYS A 162 9.30 -3.25 5.21
N PHE A 163 9.29 -4.11 4.19
CA PHE A 163 8.12 -4.88 3.80
C PHE A 163 7.89 -6.06 4.75
N LYS A 164 6.63 -6.27 5.13
CA LYS A 164 6.17 -7.43 5.91
C LYS A 164 5.08 -8.16 5.12
N ARG A 165 5.38 -9.39 4.72
CA ARG A 165 4.46 -10.26 3.99
C ARG A 165 3.27 -10.66 4.88
N ILE A 166 2.06 -10.57 4.32
CA ILE A 166 0.87 -11.23 4.82
C ILE A 166 0.47 -12.33 3.85
N ASN A 167 0.48 -13.57 4.36
CA ASN A 167 -0.03 -14.72 3.62
C ASN A 167 -1.56 -14.79 3.76
N PHE A 168 -2.24 -14.82 2.61
CA PHE A 168 -3.70 -14.90 2.56
C PHE A 168 -4.23 -16.33 2.37
N LYS A 169 -3.33 -17.31 2.17
CA LYS A 169 -3.65 -18.73 2.17
C LYS A 169 -3.76 -19.19 3.63
N LYS A 170 -4.91 -19.78 3.97
CA LYS A 170 -5.11 -20.60 5.17
C LYS A 170 -5.00 -22.05 4.77
#